data_AF-A0A0Q7M6K0-F1
#
_entry.id   AF-A0A0Q7M6K0-F1
#
_cell.length_a   1.000
_cell.length_b   1.000
_cell.length_c   1.000
_cell.angle_alpha   90.00
_cell.angle_beta   90.00
_cell.angle_gamma   90.00
#
_symmetry.space_group_name_H-M   'P 1'
#
loop_
_entity.id
_entity.type
_entity.pdbx_description
1 polymer ?
#
loop_
_entity_poly.entity_id
_entity_poly.type
_entity_poly.pdbx_seq_one_letter_code
_entity_poly.pdbx_strand_id
1 'polypeptide(L)'
;MTGRDPGADHRAASPLELLFDLTFVVAFGQAADELAHLVVDGHATEGVLGFVFAIGATCWAWINFSWFASAYDTDDWLFRITTLVQMIGVVVFTLGLPAMFESLEAGGSVDNGVLVAGYVVMRVAMIAQWLRVAVQDPDRRRTALAYVVLVGVAQLAWIALAVARQSALGFFVCAALLFVFEAACPVIAERRSSGTPWNPLHIAERYGLLAIIALGEGIFGTVAAVSALVDQQGWSTDAVMVVVAGVGITFGLWWTYFLVPSGEILTRHRERSFVWGYGQIVVLGAIAGIGAGLHVAASVIEGHAEVGVTAAIVSVAVPAMVFSVALFALRTYLVREVDAVLTGLVAGCVVILVGAIGLAAAGAPIGLCLVVVTVAPAAVVVGYETLGYRREAAAVERALA
;
A
#
# COMPACT_ATOMS: atom_id res chain seq x y z
N MET A 1 -23.99 -15.10 -10.67
CA MET A 1 -22.57 -15.26 -10.37
C MET A 1 -22.55 -16.43 -9.45
N THR A 2 -22.06 -17.57 -9.91
CA THR A 2 -21.72 -18.67 -9.02
C THR A 2 -20.36 -18.35 -8.41
N GLY A 3 -20.21 -18.53 -7.10
CA GLY A 3 -18.90 -18.48 -6.47
C GLY A 3 -17.87 -19.35 -7.20
N ARG A 4 -16.64 -18.87 -7.35
CA ARG A 4 -15.58 -19.64 -8.02
C ARG A 4 -15.12 -20.81 -7.16
N ASP A 5 -14.49 -21.81 -7.77
CA ASP A 5 -13.86 -22.89 -7.03
C ASP A 5 -12.56 -22.38 -6.35
N PRO A 6 -12.49 -22.35 -5.01
CA PRO A 6 -11.28 -21.92 -4.31
C PRO A 6 -10.10 -22.87 -4.49
N GLY A 7 -10.35 -24.13 -4.90
CA GLY A 7 -9.36 -25.18 -5.07
C GLY A 7 -8.91 -25.42 -6.52
N ALA A 8 -9.41 -24.65 -7.48
CA ALA A 8 -8.93 -24.71 -8.86
C ALA A 8 -7.43 -24.33 -8.94
N ASP A 9 -6.70 -24.96 -9.87
CA ASP A 9 -5.30 -24.63 -10.18
C ASP A 9 -5.13 -23.11 -10.40
N HIS A 10 -3.96 -22.59 -10.01
CA HIS A 10 -3.65 -21.16 -9.99
C HIS A 10 -4.12 -20.45 -11.27
N ARG A 11 -5.10 -19.56 -11.11
CA ARG A 11 -5.49 -18.59 -12.14
C ARG A 11 -4.69 -17.31 -11.92
N ALA A 12 -3.95 -16.94 -12.95
CA ALA A 12 -3.27 -15.65 -13.02
C ALA A 12 -4.26 -14.48 -13.05
N ALA A 13 -3.82 -13.32 -12.57
CA ALA A 13 -4.57 -12.08 -12.66
C ALA A 13 -4.94 -11.74 -14.12
N SER A 14 -6.18 -11.32 -14.35
CA SER A 14 -6.64 -10.95 -15.68
C SER A 14 -6.10 -9.58 -16.13
N PRO A 15 -6.02 -9.30 -17.45
CA PRO A 15 -5.65 -7.97 -17.94
C PRO A 15 -6.55 -6.84 -17.42
N LEU A 16 -7.83 -7.12 -17.17
CA LEU A 16 -8.76 -6.15 -16.60
C LEU A 16 -8.42 -5.84 -15.13
N GLU A 17 -8.05 -6.86 -14.35
CA GLU A 17 -7.63 -6.66 -12.96
C GLU A 17 -6.33 -5.86 -12.89
N LEU A 18 -5.37 -6.13 -13.76
CA LEU A 18 -4.15 -5.32 -13.88
C LEU A 18 -4.45 -3.88 -14.30
N LEU A 19 -5.36 -3.68 -15.25
CA LEU A 19 -5.80 -2.34 -15.67
C LEU A 19 -6.49 -1.59 -14.53
N PHE A 20 -7.29 -2.28 -13.72
CA PHE A 20 -7.88 -1.72 -12.51
C PHE A 20 -6.80 -1.35 -11.49
N ASP A 21 -5.87 -2.26 -11.18
CA ASP A 21 -4.78 -2.04 -10.23
C ASP A 21 -3.91 -0.84 -10.64
N LEU A 22 -3.69 -0.64 -11.94
CA LEU A 22 -2.96 0.51 -12.48
C LEU A 22 -3.62 1.85 -12.08
N THR A 23 -4.94 1.93 -11.93
CA THR A 23 -5.59 3.19 -11.52
C THR A 23 -5.22 3.62 -10.11
N PHE A 24 -4.85 2.67 -9.24
CA PHE A 24 -4.42 2.96 -7.87
C PHE A 24 -3.00 3.50 -7.81
N VAL A 25 -2.16 3.28 -8.83
CA VAL A 25 -0.81 3.89 -8.87
C VAL A 25 -0.90 5.40 -8.87
N VAL A 26 -1.89 5.97 -9.56
CA VAL A 26 -2.09 7.41 -9.63
C VAL A 26 -2.48 7.96 -8.26
N ALA A 27 -3.28 7.20 -7.48
CA ALA A 27 -3.63 7.56 -6.11
C ALA A 27 -2.42 7.49 -5.16
N PHE A 28 -1.56 6.48 -5.32
CA PHE A 28 -0.32 6.36 -4.54
C PHE A 28 0.67 7.48 -4.87
N GLY A 29 0.89 7.76 -6.16
CA GLY A 29 1.77 8.84 -6.62
C GLY A 29 1.28 10.19 -6.12
N GLN A 30 0.00 10.52 -6.31
CA GLN A 30 -0.56 11.79 -5.81
C GLN A 30 -0.42 11.91 -4.28
N ALA A 31 -0.69 10.85 -3.52
CA ALA A 31 -0.48 10.91 -2.07
C ALA A 31 1.00 11.09 -1.70
N ALA A 32 1.92 10.48 -2.45
CA ALA A 32 3.36 10.60 -2.26
C ALA A 32 3.86 12.02 -2.59
N ASP A 33 3.37 12.62 -3.67
CA ASP A 33 3.68 13.99 -4.08
C ASP A 33 3.21 15.00 -3.03
N GLU A 34 1.98 14.87 -2.55
CA GLU A 34 1.42 15.73 -1.50
C GLU A 34 2.16 15.57 -0.15
N LEU A 35 2.58 14.34 0.20
CA LEU A 35 3.44 14.12 1.36
C LEU A 35 4.80 14.80 1.17
N ALA A 36 5.41 14.67 -0.01
CA ALA A 36 6.71 15.27 -0.29
C ALA A 36 6.63 16.79 -0.19
N HIS A 37 5.61 17.41 -0.80
CA HIS A 37 5.36 18.85 -0.75
C HIS A 37 5.27 19.35 0.70
N LEU A 38 4.40 18.76 1.53
CA LEU A 38 4.26 19.20 2.92
C LEU A 38 5.51 18.94 3.76
N VAL A 39 6.29 17.88 3.49
CA VAL A 39 7.57 17.66 4.18
C VAL A 39 8.59 18.73 3.78
N VAL A 40 8.64 19.10 2.50
CA VAL A 40 9.54 20.11 1.94
C VAL A 40 9.28 21.50 2.55
N ASP A 41 8.02 21.82 2.83
CA ASP A 41 7.56 23.08 3.45
C ASP A 41 7.55 23.05 5.00
N GLY A 42 8.09 21.99 5.61
CA GLY A 42 8.18 21.90 7.09
C GLY A 42 6.88 21.50 7.80
N HIS A 43 5.86 21.07 7.06
CA HIS A 43 4.55 20.59 7.53
C HIS A 43 4.47 19.05 7.55
N ALA A 44 5.55 18.40 8.00
CA ALA A 44 5.70 16.95 7.96
C ALA A 44 4.61 16.19 8.76
N THR A 45 4.07 16.79 9.83
CA THR A 45 3.04 16.12 10.65
C THR A 45 1.74 15.99 9.88
N GLU A 46 1.30 17.09 9.28
CA GLU A 46 0.11 17.19 8.43
C GLU A 46 0.25 16.28 7.20
N GLY A 47 1.42 16.32 6.55
CA GLY A 47 1.76 15.43 5.44
C GLY A 47 1.66 13.96 5.79
N VAL A 48 2.27 13.52 6.91
CA VAL A 48 2.22 12.12 7.32
C VAL A 48 0.80 11.68 7.68
N LEU A 49 0.02 12.53 8.36
CA LEU A 49 -1.38 12.22 8.71
C LEU A 49 -2.27 12.11 7.46
N GLY A 50 -2.14 13.06 6.54
CA GLY A 50 -2.82 13.04 5.24
C GLY A 50 -2.44 11.80 4.44
N PHE A 51 -1.15 11.48 4.36
CA PHE A 51 -0.63 10.32 3.64
C PHE A 51 -1.14 9.00 4.20
N VAL A 52 -1.08 8.79 5.52
CA VAL A 52 -1.57 7.56 6.15
C VAL A 52 -3.07 7.37 5.88
N PHE A 53 -3.84 8.45 5.95
CA PHE A 53 -5.26 8.41 5.61
C PHE A 53 -5.49 8.08 4.13
N ALA A 54 -4.78 8.75 3.22
CA ALA A 54 -4.89 8.56 1.77
C ALA A 54 -4.53 7.13 1.37
N ILE A 55 -3.39 6.60 1.84
CA ILE A 55 -2.99 5.20 1.63
C ILE A 55 -4.04 4.24 2.18
N GLY A 56 -4.51 4.47 3.42
CA GLY A 56 -5.52 3.63 4.04
C GLY A 56 -6.81 3.56 3.23
N ALA A 57 -7.31 4.71 2.75
CA ALA A 57 -8.53 4.80 1.95
C ALA A 57 -8.36 4.16 0.56
N THR A 58 -7.24 4.45 -0.11
CA THR A 58 -6.85 3.89 -1.41
C THR A 58 -6.74 2.36 -1.34
N CYS A 59 -5.96 1.83 -0.40
CA CYS A 59 -5.84 0.39 -0.22
C CYS A 59 -7.17 -0.25 0.19
N TRP A 60 -7.98 0.42 1.02
CA TRP A 60 -9.29 -0.12 1.41
C TRP A 60 -10.22 -0.30 0.21
N ALA A 61 -10.27 0.70 -0.69
CA ALA A 61 -11.04 0.61 -1.93
C ALA A 61 -10.57 -0.57 -2.80
N TRP A 62 -9.25 -0.71 -2.97
CA TRP A 62 -8.66 -1.81 -3.72
C TRP A 62 -8.99 -3.17 -3.09
N ILE A 63 -8.82 -3.32 -1.77
CA ILE A 63 -9.11 -4.56 -1.03
C ILE A 63 -10.58 -4.97 -1.27
N ASN A 64 -11.53 -4.05 -1.15
CA ASN A 64 -12.94 -4.39 -1.35
C ASN A 64 -13.20 -4.99 -2.74
N PHE A 65 -12.59 -4.44 -3.80
CA PHE A 65 -12.74 -4.97 -5.15
C PHE A 65 -11.97 -6.26 -5.37
N SER A 66 -10.69 -6.31 -4.98
CA SER A 66 -9.82 -7.45 -5.30
C SER A 66 -10.29 -8.74 -4.64
N TRP A 67 -10.78 -8.66 -3.41
CA TRP A 67 -11.37 -9.80 -2.73
C TRP A 67 -12.71 -10.21 -3.34
N PHE A 68 -13.55 -9.24 -3.77
CA PHE A 68 -14.78 -9.53 -4.50
C PHE A 68 -14.50 -10.23 -5.84
N ALA A 69 -13.57 -9.69 -6.64
CA ALA A 69 -13.19 -10.24 -7.93
C ALA A 69 -12.59 -11.65 -7.80
N SER A 70 -11.74 -11.88 -6.80
CA SER A 70 -11.21 -13.21 -6.51
C SER A 70 -12.31 -14.24 -6.23
N ALA A 71 -13.42 -13.81 -5.61
CA ALA A 71 -14.56 -14.69 -5.30
C ALA A 71 -15.57 -14.85 -6.45
N TYR A 72 -15.82 -13.81 -7.25
CA TYR A 72 -16.99 -13.74 -8.15
C TYR A 72 -16.74 -13.12 -9.52
N ASP A 73 -15.50 -12.85 -9.93
CA ASP A 73 -15.25 -12.36 -11.29
C ASP A 73 -15.84 -13.35 -12.32
N THR A 74 -16.80 -12.87 -13.11
CA THR A 74 -17.47 -13.65 -14.17
C THR A 74 -17.06 -13.21 -15.58
N ASP A 75 -16.19 -12.20 -15.71
CA ASP A 75 -15.72 -11.58 -16.95
C ASP A 75 -16.83 -11.25 -17.98
N ASP A 76 -18.05 -11.01 -17.52
CA ASP A 76 -19.14 -10.55 -18.40
C ASP A 76 -19.15 -9.03 -18.57
N TRP A 77 -19.92 -8.57 -19.56
CA TRP A 77 -20.01 -7.15 -19.92
C TRP A 77 -20.40 -6.27 -18.72
N LEU A 78 -21.28 -6.74 -17.81
CA LEU A 78 -21.72 -5.94 -16.67
C LEU A 78 -20.59 -5.83 -15.64
N PHE A 79 -19.85 -6.91 -15.39
CA PHE A 79 -18.65 -6.86 -14.54
C PHE A 79 -17.60 -5.87 -15.08
N ARG A 80 -17.36 -5.88 -16.40
CA ARG A 80 -16.45 -4.93 -17.06
C ARG A 80 -16.91 -3.48 -16.90
N ILE A 81 -18.19 -3.20 -17.13
CA ILE A 81 -18.75 -1.85 -16.98
C ILE A 81 -18.71 -1.37 -15.53
N THR A 82 -19.04 -2.22 -14.55
CA THR A 82 -18.92 -1.82 -13.14
C THR A 82 -17.47 -1.59 -12.73
N THR A 83 -16.52 -2.36 -13.28
CA THR A 83 -15.08 -2.15 -13.04
C THR A 83 -14.64 -0.79 -13.60
N LEU A 84 -15.08 -0.44 -14.82
CA LEU A 84 -14.86 0.89 -15.39
C LEU A 84 -15.42 2.01 -14.50
N VAL A 85 -16.64 1.84 -13.96
CA VAL A 85 -17.24 2.82 -13.03
C VAL A 85 -16.38 2.97 -11.77
N GLN A 86 -15.84 1.87 -11.23
CA GLN A 86 -14.93 1.95 -10.09
C GLN A 86 -13.63 2.67 -10.44
N MET A 87 -13.03 2.40 -11.60
CA MET A 87 -11.84 3.12 -12.08
C MET A 87 -12.09 4.63 -12.17
N ILE A 88 -13.26 5.05 -12.67
CA ILE A 88 -13.67 6.47 -12.67
C ILE A 88 -13.73 7.00 -11.24
N GLY A 89 -14.31 6.22 -10.32
CA GLY A 89 -14.33 6.56 -8.89
C GLY A 89 -12.92 6.76 -8.30
N VAL A 90 -11.94 5.93 -8.69
CA VAL A 90 -10.53 6.08 -8.26
C VAL A 90 -9.94 7.39 -8.76
N VAL A 91 -10.16 7.72 -10.03
CA VAL A 91 -9.68 9.00 -10.58
C VAL A 91 -10.29 10.19 -9.82
N VAL A 92 -11.60 10.18 -9.59
CA VAL A 92 -12.28 11.26 -8.83
C VAL A 92 -11.76 11.33 -7.39
N PHE A 93 -11.56 10.18 -6.74
CA PHE A 93 -10.98 10.11 -5.40
C PHE A 93 -9.59 10.76 -5.36
N THR A 94 -8.71 10.41 -6.31
CA THR A 94 -7.34 10.94 -6.41
C THR A 94 -7.32 12.44 -6.63
N LEU A 95 -8.22 12.96 -7.47
CA LEU A 95 -8.36 14.41 -7.70
C LEU A 95 -8.80 15.18 -6.44
N GLY A 96 -9.35 14.49 -5.44
CA GLY A 96 -9.70 15.07 -4.15
C GLY A 96 -8.57 15.09 -3.13
N LEU A 97 -7.42 14.44 -3.40
CA LEU A 97 -6.29 14.42 -2.47
C LEU A 97 -5.65 15.80 -2.27
N PRO A 98 -5.33 16.59 -3.32
CA PRO A 98 -4.69 17.90 -3.12
C PRO A 98 -5.50 18.82 -2.21
N ALA A 99 -6.79 19.00 -2.49
CA ALA A 99 -7.67 19.83 -1.67
C ALA A 99 -7.73 19.36 -0.19
N MET A 100 -7.65 18.05 0.03
CA MET A 100 -7.62 17.49 1.38
C MET A 100 -6.32 17.84 2.10
N PHE A 101 -5.17 17.70 1.44
CA PHE A 101 -3.86 18.04 2.01
C PHE A 101 -3.72 19.55 2.24
N GLU A 102 -4.09 20.38 1.27
CA GLU A 102 -4.15 21.85 1.42
C GLU A 102 -4.99 22.26 2.62
N SER A 103 -6.13 21.58 2.85
CA SER A 103 -7.00 21.88 4.01
C SER A 103 -6.39 21.49 5.36
N LEU A 104 -5.49 20.51 5.39
CA LEU A 104 -4.74 20.14 6.59
C LEU A 104 -3.68 21.20 6.91
N GLU A 105 -2.94 21.63 5.89
CA GLU A 105 -1.91 22.66 6.00
C GLU A 105 -2.48 24.01 6.43
N ALA A 106 -3.55 24.47 5.76
CA ALA A 106 -4.15 25.77 6.03
C ALA A 106 -4.72 25.91 7.45
N GLY A 107 -4.93 24.79 8.16
CA GLY A 107 -5.50 24.76 9.49
C GLY A 107 -6.98 25.14 9.49
N GLY A 108 -7.86 24.14 9.56
CA GLY A 108 -9.30 24.40 9.54
C GLY A 108 -10.17 23.16 9.47
N SER A 109 -11.24 23.25 8.69
CA SER A 109 -12.10 22.11 8.38
C SER A 109 -11.47 21.28 7.26
N VAL A 110 -11.38 19.96 7.43
CA VAL A 110 -10.87 19.06 6.38
C VAL A 110 -11.80 19.06 5.18
N ASP A 111 -11.26 19.32 3.99
CA ASP A 111 -11.98 19.20 2.72
C ASP A 111 -11.77 17.82 2.11
N ASN A 112 -12.67 16.90 2.42
CA ASN A 112 -12.68 15.54 1.87
C ASN A 112 -13.88 15.30 0.93
N GLY A 113 -14.54 16.37 0.44
CA GLY A 113 -15.80 16.25 -0.31
C GLY A 113 -15.64 15.48 -1.62
N VAL A 114 -14.65 15.86 -2.43
CA VAL A 114 -14.34 15.21 -3.73
C VAL A 114 -13.85 13.78 -3.51
N LEU A 115 -13.01 13.58 -2.48
CA LEU A 115 -12.51 12.27 -2.08
C LEU A 115 -13.66 11.30 -1.75
N VAL A 116 -14.63 11.73 -0.94
CA VAL A 116 -15.81 10.93 -0.61
C VAL A 116 -16.71 10.72 -1.83
N ALA A 117 -16.85 11.71 -2.72
CA ALA A 117 -17.62 11.56 -3.96
C ALA A 117 -17.05 10.46 -4.86
N GLY A 118 -15.72 10.40 -5.03
CA GLY A 118 -15.06 9.30 -5.73
C GLY A 118 -15.35 7.94 -5.09
N TYR A 119 -15.29 7.88 -3.76
CA TYR A 119 -15.62 6.68 -2.99
C TYR A 119 -17.08 6.22 -3.20
N VAL A 120 -18.03 7.16 -3.22
CA VAL A 120 -19.45 6.88 -3.53
C VAL A 120 -19.59 6.23 -4.90
N VAL A 121 -18.90 6.75 -5.93
CA VAL A 121 -18.94 6.19 -7.29
C VAL A 121 -18.46 4.73 -7.29
N MET A 122 -17.34 4.44 -6.62
CA MET A 122 -16.84 3.05 -6.49
C MET A 122 -17.86 2.15 -5.77
N ARG A 123 -18.44 2.67 -4.69
CA ARG A 123 -19.32 1.93 -3.78
C ARG A 123 -20.68 1.63 -4.39
N VAL A 124 -21.22 2.51 -5.24
CA VAL A 124 -22.42 2.23 -6.04
C VAL A 124 -22.19 1.01 -6.94
N ALA A 125 -21.06 0.96 -7.64
CA ALA A 125 -20.71 -0.19 -8.47
C ALA A 125 -20.51 -1.48 -7.64
N MET A 126 -19.85 -1.36 -6.48
CA MET A 126 -19.65 -2.48 -5.55
C MET A 126 -20.97 -3.03 -4.99
N ILE A 127 -21.87 -2.15 -4.56
CA ILE A 127 -23.19 -2.53 -4.04
C ILE A 127 -24.02 -3.20 -5.13
N ALA A 128 -24.00 -2.69 -6.37
CA ALA A 128 -24.67 -3.32 -7.49
C ALA A 128 -24.18 -4.75 -7.74
N GLN A 129 -22.88 -4.98 -7.63
CA GLN A 129 -22.27 -6.31 -7.75
C GLN A 129 -22.68 -7.24 -6.60
N TRP A 130 -22.70 -6.78 -5.36
CA TRP A 130 -23.20 -7.58 -4.24
C TRP A 130 -24.69 -7.90 -4.33
N LEU A 131 -25.52 -6.96 -4.81
CA LEU A 131 -26.93 -7.23 -5.08
C LEU A 131 -27.10 -8.30 -6.17
N ARG A 132 -26.26 -8.27 -7.20
CA ARG A 132 -26.22 -9.30 -8.23
C ARG A 132 -25.87 -10.68 -7.65
N VAL A 133 -24.89 -10.76 -6.76
CA VAL A 133 -24.58 -12.00 -6.02
C VAL A 133 -25.78 -12.45 -5.19
N ALA A 134 -26.46 -11.54 -4.48
CA ALA A 134 -27.63 -11.87 -3.67
C ALA A 134 -28.80 -12.48 -4.48
N VAL A 135 -28.92 -12.15 -5.76
CA VAL A 135 -29.94 -12.73 -6.66
C VAL A 135 -29.48 -14.06 -7.25
N GLN A 136 -28.20 -14.18 -7.61
CA GLN A 136 -27.70 -15.26 -8.45
C GLN A 136 -26.94 -16.37 -7.69
N ASP A 137 -26.62 -16.16 -6.41
CA ASP A 137 -26.00 -17.14 -5.50
C ASP A 137 -26.87 -17.26 -4.21
N PRO A 138 -27.88 -18.14 -4.22
CA PRO A 138 -28.80 -18.29 -3.08
C PRO A 138 -28.09 -18.71 -1.78
N ASP A 139 -27.04 -19.52 -1.88
CA ASP A 139 -26.29 -20.04 -0.72
C ASP A 139 -25.55 -18.91 0.01
N ARG A 140 -25.11 -17.89 -0.73
CA ARG A 140 -24.34 -16.74 -0.20
C ARG A 140 -25.15 -15.46 -0.11
N ARG A 141 -26.45 -15.50 -0.42
CA ARG A 141 -27.35 -14.34 -0.42
C ARG A 141 -27.33 -13.53 0.87
N ARG A 142 -27.28 -14.20 2.02
CA ARG A 142 -27.25 -13.53 3.34
C ARG A 142 -25.98 -12.71 3.52
N THR A 143 -24.82 -13.25 3.15
CA THR A 143 -23.54 -12.55 3.20
C THR A 143 -23.51 -11.41 2.21
N ALA A 144 -24.01 -11.61 0.99
CA ALA A 144 -24.09 -10.56 -0.01
C ALA A 144 -24.95 -9.37 0.45
N LEU A 145 -26.13 -9.62 1.02
CA LEU A 145 -26.98 -8.57 1.59
C LEU A 145 -26.36 -7.91 2.82
N ALA A 146 -25.61 -8.65 3.64
CA ALA A 146 -24.86 -8.07 4.75
C ALA A 146 -23.79 -7.09 4.26
N TYR A 147 -23.04 -7.45 3.21
CA TYR A 147 -22.10 -6.53 2.56
C TYR A 147 -22.82 -5.29 2.02
N VAL A 148 -23.94 -5.43 1.31
CA VAL A 148 -24.74 -4.27 0.82
C VAL A 148 -25.10 -3.32 1.96
N VAL A 149 -25.62 -3.84 3.07
CA VAL A 149 -26.06 -3.01 4.20
C VAL A 149 -24.88 -2.37 4.92
N LEU A 150 -23.86 -3.15 5.29
CA LEU A 150 -22.71 -2.68 6.06
C LEU A 150 -21.91 -1.64 5.28
N VAL A 151 -21.66 -1.90 3.99
CA VAL A 151 -20.98 -0.98 3.09
C VAL A 151 -21.83 0.29 2.88
N GLY A 152 -23.14 0.15 2.71
CA GLY A 152 -24.05 1.29 2.58
C GLY A 152 -24.06 2.18 3.83
N VAL A 153 -24.10 1.58 5.02
CA VAL A 153 -24.04 2.31 6.30
C VAL A 153 -22.70 3.03 6.46
N ALA A 154 -21.58 2.36 6.16
CA ALA A 154 -20.27 3.00 6.19
C ALA A 154 -20.21 4.21 5.24
N GLN A 155 -20.73 4.05 4.01
CA GLN A 155 -20.74 5.11 3.01
C GLN A 155 -21.58 6.31 3.46
N LEU A 156 -22.76 6.09 4.04
CA LEU A 156 -23.58 7.16 4.59
C LEU A 156 -22.87 7.91 5.73
N ALA A 157 -22.13 7.18 6.56
CA ALA A 157 -21.35 7.80 7.64
C ALA A 157 -20.17 8.63 7.10
N TRP A 158 -19.48 8.18 6.05
CA TRP A 158 -18.45 8.97 5.35
C TRP A 158 -19.02 10.24 4.72
N ILE A 159 -20.22 10.16 4.10
CA ILE A 159 -20.93 11.34 3.56
C ILE A 159 -21.26 12.31 4.70
N ALA A 160 -21.79 11.80 5.82
CA ALA A 160 -22.10 12.64 6.98
C ALA A 160 -20.84 13.34 7.52
N LEU A 161 -19.70 12.64 7.60
CA LEU A 161 -18.43 13.22 8.02
C LEU A 161 -17.97 14.34 7.06
N ALA A 162 -18.09 14.13 5.75
CA ALA A 162 -17.73 15.14 4.75
C ALA A 162 -18.61 16.39 4.82
N VAL A 163 -19.93 16.22 4.99
CA VAL A 163 -20.86 17.35 5.11
C VAL A 163 -20.67 18.12 6.41
N ALA A 164 -20.27 17.44 7.49
CA ALA A 164 -20.13 18.06 8.80
C ALA A 164 -18.91 19.00 8.91
N ARG A 165 -17.95 18.95 7.96
CA ARG A 165 -16.78 19.84 7.89
C ARG A 165 -16.04 19.99 9.22
N GLN A 166 -15.57 18.86 9.75
CA GLN A 166 -14.91 18.79 11.06
C GLN A 166 -13.51 19.41 11.05
N SER A 167 -13.05 19.85 12.22
CA SER A 167 -11.64 20.17 12.44
C SER A 167 -10.76 18.94 12.16
N ALA A 168 -9.48 19.14 11.85
CA ALA A 168 -8.54 18.03 11.57
C ALA A 168 -8.58 16.91 12.62
N LEU A 169 -8.52 17.25 13.91
CA LEU A 169 -8.59 16.25 14.98
C LEU A 169 -9.93 15.50 14.98
N GLY A 170 -11.05 16.22 14.86
CA GLY A 170 -12.38 15.61 14.81
C GLY A 170 -12.53 14.69 13.60
N PHE A 171 -12.03 15.13 12.44
CA PHE A 171 -11.97 14.34 11.22
C PHE A 171 -11.20 13.04 11.42
N PHE A 172 -9.96 13.09 11.90
CA PHE A 172 -9.14 11.88 12.05
C PHE A 172 -9.69 10.92 13.11
N VAL A 173 -10.26 11.41 14.21
CA VAL A 173 -10.93 10.57 15.21
C VAL A 173 -12.14 9.86 14.59
N CYS A 174 -13.02 10.60 13.91
CA CYS A 174 -14.17 10.02 13.23
C CYS A 174 -13.75 9.05 12.12
N ALA A 175 -12.78 9.42 11.30
CA ALA A 175 -12.22 8.58 10.24
C ALA A 175 -11.65 7.28 10.79
N ALA A 176 -10.89 7.33 11.90
CA ALA A 176 -10.36 6.13 12.55
C ALA A 176 -11.49 5.20 13.04
N LEU A 177 -12.54 5.75 13.66
CA LEU A 177 -13.71 4.97 14.08
C LEU A 177 -14.44 4.33 12.88
N LEU A 178 -14.57 5.06 11.78
CA LEU A 178 -15.16 4.54 10.55
C LEU A 178 -14.29 3.47 9.90
N PHE A 179 -12.96 3.61 9.90
CA PHE A 179 -12.04 2.57 9.45
C PHE A 179 -12.13 1.30 10.32
N VAL A 180 -12.27 1.44 11.63
CA VAL A 180 -12.49 0.29 12.52
C VAL A 180 -13.82 -0.41 12.20
N PHE A 181 -14.88 0.37 11.96
CA PHE A 181 -16.16 -0.18 11.52
C PHE A 181 -16.03 -0.92 10.19
N GLU A 182 -15.40 -0.30 9.20
CA GLU A 182 -15.11 -0.87 7.87
C GLU A 182 -14.30 -2.16 7.98
N ALA A 183 -13.22 -2.17 8.77
CA ALA A 183 -12.41 -3.37 9.03
C ALA A 183 -13.21 -4.50 9.69
N ALA A 184 -14.23 -4.16 10.48
CA ALA A 184 -15.14 -5.14 11.07
C ALA A 184 -16.20 -5.65 10.08
N CYS A 185 -16.52 -4.91 9.01
CA CYS A 185 -17.58 -5.26 8.06
C CYS A 185 -17.40 -6.65 7.43
N PRO A 186 -16.25 -7.01 6.82
CA PRO A 186 -16.03 -8.34 6.26
C PRO A 186 -16.13 -9.43 7.33
N VAL A 187 -15.55 -9.19 8.51
CA VAL A 187 -15.61 -10.13 9.64
C VAL A 187 -17.07 -10.40 9.99
N ILE A 188 -17.89 -9.36 10.16
CA ILE A 188 -19.32 -9.44 10.50
C ILE A 188 -20.12 -10.14 9.39
N ALA A 189 -19.91 -9.76 8.13
CA ALA A 189 -20.61 -10.31 6.97
C ALA A 189 -20.34 -11.81 6.77
N GLU A 190 -19.15 -12.27 7.14
CA GLU A 190 -18.72 -13.66 6.95
C GLU A 190 -18.92 -14.56 8.19
N ARG A 191 -19.15 -14.02 9.40
CA ARG A 191 -19.31 -14.84 10.64
C ARG A 191 -20.39 -15.93 10.57
N ARG A 192 -21.41 -15.73 9.73
CA ARG A 192 -22.62 -16.58 9.69
C ARG A 192 -22.78 -17.34 8.37
N SER A 193 -21.72 -17.43 7.56
CA SER A 193 -21.72 -18.21 6.32
C SER A 193 -20.44 -19.03 6.20
N SER A 194 -20.37 -19.87 5.16
CA SER A 194 -19.17 -20.64 4.81
C SER A 194 -18.00 -19.78 4.29
N GLY A 195 -18.07 -18.44 4.37
CA GLY A 195 -17.04 -17.49 3.94
C GLY A 195 -16.93 -17.40 2.42
N THR A 196 -16.66 -16.21 1.86
CA THR A 196 -16.67 -16.01 0.40
C THR A 196 -15.66 -16.91 -0.34
N PRO A 197 -15.96 -17.36 -1.58
CA PRO A 197 -15.15 -18.38 -2.26
C PRO A 197 -13.94 -17.78 -3.00
N TRP A 198 -13.10 -17.01 -2.30
CA TRP A 198 -11.89 -16.42 -2.86
C TRP A 198 -10.76 -17.46 -3.02
N ASN A 199 -9.95 -17.29 -4.06
CA ASN A 199 -8.77 -18.12 -4.31
C ASN A 199 -7.50 -17.52 -3.63
N PRO A 200 -6.79 -18.29 -2.77
CA PRO A 200 -5.62 -17.80 -2.01
C PRO A 200 -4.40 -17.44 -2.85
N LEU A 201 -4.09 -18.24 -3.88
CA LEU A 201 -2.95 -17.99 -4.75
C LEU A 201 -3.20 -16.74 -5.60
N HIS A 202 -4.40 -16.60 -6.14
CA HIS A 202 -4.81 -15.44 -6.93
C HIS A 202 -4.80 -14.15 -6.09
N ILE A 203 -5.34 -14.15 -4.87
CA ILE A 203 -5.31 -12.93 -4.06
C ILE A 203 -3.88 -12.55 -3.65
N ALA A 204 -3.03 -13.53 -3.31
CA ALA A 204 -1.61 -13.28 -3.03
C ALA A 204 -0.88 -12.70 -4.25
N GLU A 205 -1.14 -13.22 -5.45
CA GLU A 205 -0.61 -12.67 -6.70
C GLU A 205 -1.05 -11.22 -6.89
N ARG A 206 -2.33 -10.89 -6.71
CA ARG A 206 -2.83 -9.51 -6.86
C ARG A 206 -2.18 -8.52 -5.90
N TYR A 207 -1.94 -8.90 -4.64
CA TYR A 207 -1.18 -8.05 -3.72
C TYR A 207 0.27 -7.85 -4.20
N GLY A 208 0.92 -8.88 -4.74
CA GLY A 208 2.27 -8.76 -5.29
C GLY A 208 2.33 -7.89 -6.54
N LEU A 209 1.32 -7.98 -7.43
CA LEU A 209 1.20 -7.12 -8.61
C LEU A 209 0.97 -5.66 -8.20
N LEU A 210 0.10 -5.40 -7.22
CA LEU A 210 -0.09 -4.05 -6.70
C LEU A 210 1.19 -3.51 -6.03
N ALA A 211 1.96 -4.36 -5.33
CA ALA A 211 3.25 -3.98 -4.76
C ALA A 211 4.27 -3.60 -5.86
N ILE A 212 4.32 -4.35 -6.97
CA ILE A 212 5.15 -3.98 -8.15
C ILE A 212 4.72 -2.64 -8.73
N ILE A 213 3.41 -2.41 -8.86
CA ILE A 213 2.87 -1.15 -9.36
C ILE A 213 3.25 0.02 -8.43
N ALA A 214 3.09 -0.15 -7.11
CA ALA A 214 3.48 0.86 -6.12
C ALA A 214 4.99 1.11 -6.09
N LEU A 215 5.82 0.08 -6.31
CA LEU A 215 7.28 0.22 -6.45
C LEU A 215 7.67 1.08 -7.67
N GLY A 216 6.78 1.21 -8.67
CA GLY A 216 6.94 2.15 -9.76
C GLY A 216 7.13 3.59 -9.28
N GLU A 217 6.52 3.97 -8.15
CA GLU A 217 6.69 5.31 -7.55
C GLU A 217 8.13 5.54 -7.07
N GLY A 218 8.81 4.49 -6.60
CA GLY A 218 10.25 4.57 -6.31
C GLY A 218 11.08 4.90 -7.55
N ILE A 219 10.71 4.37 -8.72
CA ILE A 219 11.38 4.71 -9.99
C ILE A 219 11.07 6.14 -10.41
N PHE A 220 9.81 6.60 -10.31
CA PHE A 220 9.44 7.99 -10.62
C PHE A 220 10.16 9.00 -9.72
N GLY A 221 10.17 8.78 -8.41
CA GLY A 221 10.94 9.62 -7.48
C GLY A 221 12.45 9.59 -7.75
N THR A 222 13.00 8.44 -8.17
CA THR A 222 14.42 8.37 -8.59
C THR A 222 14.67 9.23 -9.82
N VAL A 223 13.80 9.17 -10.83
CA VAL A 223 13.92 10.00 -12.03
C VAL A 223 13.86 11.47 -11.66
N ALA A 224 12.92 11.88 -10.79
CA ALA A 224 12.83 13.26 -10.31
C ALA A 224 14.14 13.72 -9.64
N ALA A 225 14.68 12.93 -8.71
CA ALA A 225 15.91 13.26 -8.00
C ALA A 225 17.15 13.33 -8.92
N VAL A 226 17.22 12.47 -9.93
CA VAL A 226 18.33 12.45 -10.89
C VAL A 226 18.22 13.62 -11.87
N SER A 227 17.01 13.90 -12.36
CA SER A 227 16.74 15.06 -13.21
C SER A 227 17.16 16.35 -12.52
N ALA A 228 16.79 16.53 -11.24
CA ALA A 228 17.21 17.67 -10.43
C ALA A 228 18.76 17.84 -10.38
N LEU A 229 19.51 16.75 -10.20
CA LEU A 229 20.98 16.79 -10.20
C LEU A 229 21.57 17.13 -11.57
N VAL A 230 21.05 16.50 -12.61
CA VAL A 230 21.56 16.66 -13.98
C VAL A 230 21.28 18.08 -14.49
N ASP A 231 20.13 18.67 -14.17
CA ASP A 231 19.79 20.02 -14.59
C ASP A 231 20.68 21.09 -13.93
N GLN A 232 21.10 20.87 -12.67
CA GLN A 232 21.99 21.81 -11.99
C GLN A 232 23.46 21.70 -12.40
N GLN A 233 23.98 20.48 -12.53
CA GLN A 233 25.43 20.23 -12.59
C GLN A 233 25.87 19.32 -13.75
N GLY A 234 24.92 18.85 -14.56
CA GLY A 234 25.15 17.81 -15.56
C GLY A 234 25.34 16.43 -14.93
N TRP A 235 25.75 15.45 -15.75
CA TRP A 235 26.08 14.11 -15.25
C TRP A 235 27.31 14.14 -14.35
N SER A 236 27.10 13.87 -13.06
CA SER A 236 28.12 13.82 -12.03
C SER A 236 28.17 12.45 -11.35
N THR A 237 29.20 12.21 -10.54
CA THR A 237 29.27 10.99 -9.71
C THR A 237 28.08 10.91 -8.75
N ASP A 238 27.61 12.04 -8.21
CA ASP A 238 26.45 12.08 -7.33
C ASP A 238 25.17 11.69 -8.08
N ALA A 239 24.97 12.18 -9.31
CA ALA A 239 23.84 11.76 -10.15
C ALA A 239 23.84 10.24 -10.39
N VAL A 240 25.01 9.65 -10.67
CA VAL A 240 25.14 8.19 -10.81
C VAL A 240 24.83 7.47 -9.50
N MET A 241 25.31 7.99 -8.36
CA MET A 241 24.99 7.40 -7.05
C MET A 241 23.50 7.42 -6.75
N VAL A 242 22.79 8.51 -7.06
CA VAL A 242 21.33 8.61 -6.87
C VAL A 242 20.57 7.65 -7.79
N VAL A 243 20.96 7.52 -9.07
CA VAL A 243 20.38 6.53 -9.98
C VAL A 243 20.53 5.11 -9.41
N VAL A 244 21.77 4.74 -9.08
CA VAL A 244 22.09 3.40 -8.56
C VAL A 244 21.34 3.15 -7.25
N ALA A 245 21.28 4.16 -6.39
CA ALA A 245 20.63 4.03 -5.10
C ALA A 245 19.12 3.88 -5.22
N GLY A 246 18.44 4.75 -5.97
CA GLY A 246 16.98 4.73 -6.11
C GLY A 246 16.46 3.49 -6.83
N VAL A 247 17.12 3.10 -7.93
CA VAL A 247 16.80 1.83 -8.62
C VAL A 247 17.13 0.64 -7.74
N GLY A 248 18.27 0.66 -7.04
CA GLY A 248 18.70 -0.41 -6.16
C GLY A 248 17.79 -0.61 -4.95
N ILE A 249 17.28 0.48 -4.35
CA ILE A 249 16.29 0.43 -3.26
C ILE A 249 15.02 -0.25 -3.79
N THR A 250 14.47 0.24 -4.90
CA THR A 250 13.25 -0.30 -5.51
C THR A 250 13.39 -1.80 -5.82
N PHE A 251 14.51 -2.19 -6.43
CA PHE A 251 14.80 -3.58 -6.77
C PHE A 251 15.01 -4.46 -5.54
N GLY A 252 15.68 -3.95 -4.50
CA GLY A 252 15.89 -4.67 -3.25
C GLY A 252 14.59 -4.91 -2.47
N LEU A 253 13.69 -3.92 -2.45
CA LEU A 253 12.36 -4.05 -1.83
C LEU A 253 11.50 -5.06 -2.60
N TRP A 254 11.50 -4.99 -3.92
CA TRP A 254 10.85 -5.97 -4.78
C TRP A 254 11.31 -7.39 -4.43
N TRP A 255 12.63 -7.61 -4.43
CA TRP A 255 13.19 -8.93 -4.13
C TRP A 255 12.76 -9.39 -2.75
N THR A 256 12.89 -8.53 -1.73
CA THR A 256 12.53 -8.85 -0.35
C THR A 256 11.04 -9.18 -0.20
N TYR A 257 10.15 -8.44 -0.87
CA TYR A 257 8.70 -8.68 -0.84
C TYR A 257 8.34 -10.09 -1.30
N PHE A 258 8.94 -10.54 -2.40
CA PHE A 258 8.64 -11.84 -3.01
C PHE A 258 9.33 -13.03 -2.32
N LEU A 259 10.11 -12.81 -1.25
CA LEU A 259 10.64 -13.90 -0.42
C LEU A 259 9.56 -14.57 0.44
N VAL A 260 8.40 -13.92 0.68
CA VAL A 260 7.36 -14.43 1.58
C VAL A 260 6.30 -15.21 0.80
N PRO A 261 6.18 -16.56 0.98
CA PRO A 261 5.28 -17.41 0.21
C PRO A 261 3.83 -17.37 0.73
N SER A 262 3.22 -16.18 0.67
CA SER A 262 1.90 -15.90 1.25
C SER A 262 0.79 -16.81 0.70
N GLY A 263 0.78 -17.05 -0.62
CA GLY A 263 -0.28 -17.80 -1.28
C GLY A 263 -0.39 -19.27 -0.86
N GLU A 264 0.75 -19.97 -0.73
CA GLU A 264 0.79 -21.37 -0.31
C GLU A 264 0.28 -21.52 1.12
N ILE A 265 0.73 -20.65 2.03
CA ILE A 265 0.32 -20.64 3.43
C ILE A 265 -1.18 -20.38 3.55
N LEU A 266 -1.72 -19.41 2.80
CA LEU A 266 -3.15 -19.08 2.83
C LEU A 266 -4.04 -20.16 2.20
N THR A 267 -3.48 -21.01 1.34
CA THR A 267 -4.18 -22.19 0.81
C THR A 267 -4.55 -23.16 1.92
N ARG A 268 -3.64 -23.38 2.89
CA ARG A 268 -3.90 -24.24 4.05
C ARG A 268 -4.57 -23.51 5.21
N HIS A 269 -4.15 -22.27 5.48
CA HIS A 269 -4.52 -21.48 6.66
C HIS A 269 -5.32 -20.22 6.28
N ARG A 270 -6.52 -20.42 5.73
CA ARG A 270 -7.40 -19.34 5.27
C ARG A 270 -7.78 -18.36 6.38
N GLU A 271 -7.78 -18.77 7.64
CA GLU A 271 -8.08 -17.93 8.80
C GLU A 271 -7.06 -16.80 9.02
N ARG A 272 -5.87 -16.90 8.40
CA ARG A 272 -4.81 -15.89 8.50
C ARG A 272 -5.00 -14.73 7.51
N SER A 273 -5.98 -14.82 6.61
CA SER A 273 -6.21 -13.88 5.50
C SER A 273 -6.46 -12.45 5.93
N PHE A 274 -7.27 -12.20 6.98
CA PHE A 274 -7.64 -10.84 7.37
C PHE A 274 -6.46 -10.03 7.91
N VAL A 275 -5.72 -10.60 8.86
CA VAL A 275 -4.53 -9.93 9.43
C VAL A 275 -3.47 -9.74 8.37
N TRP A 276 -3.24 -10.75 7.52
CA TRP A 276 -2.31 -10.62 6.40
C TRP A 276 -2.76 -9.53 5.41
N GLY A 277 -3.99 -9.60 4.92
CA GLY A 277 -4.51 -8.68 3.91
C GLY A 277 -4.60 -7.23 4.38
N TYR A 278 -4.87 -6.99 5.67
CA TYR A 278 -4.87 -5.64 6.25
C TYR A 278 -3.46 -5.16 6.58
N GLY A 279 -2.57 -6.04 7.05
CA GLY A 279 -1.18 -5.67 7.30
C GLY A 279 -0.43 -5.27 6.02
N GLN A 280 -0.86 -5.76 4.85
CA GLN A 280 -0.33 -5.32 3.55
C GLN A 280 -0.56 -3.82 3.29
N ILE A 281 -1.54 -3.17 3.91
CA ILE A 281 -1.73 -1.70 3.81
C ILE A 281 -0.48 -0.97 4.30
N VAL A 282 0.13 -1.45 5.40
CA VAL A 282 1.36 -0.89 5.94
C VAL A 282 2.54 -1.09 4.99
N VAL A 283 2.63 -2.27 4.37
CA VAL A 283 3.69 -2.59 3.40
C VAL A 283 3.56 -1.72 2.14
N LEU A 284 2.36 -1.60 1.58
CA LEU A 284 2.09 -0.77 0.39
C LEU A 284 2.30 0.72 0.68
N GLY A 285 1.85 1.19 1.84
CA GLY A 285 2.11 2.56 2.29
C GLY A 285 3.58 2.87 2.47
N ALA A 286 4.35 1.91 3.01
CA ALA A 286 5.79 2.03 3.12
C ALA A 286 6.48 2.08 1.74
N ILE A 287 6.05 1.25 0.77
CA ILE A 287 6.55 1.31 -0.61
C ILE A 287 6.29 2.70 -1.22
N ALA A 288 5.06 3.20 -1.17
CA ALA A 288 4.71 4.52 -1.70
C ALA A 288 5.45 5.65 -0.97
N GLY A 289 5.64 5.52 0.35
CA GLY A 289 6.36 6.51 1.16
C GLY A 289 7.85 6.61 0.80
N ILE A 290 8.48 5.55 0.32
CA ILE A 290 9.86 5.59 -0.20
C ILE A 290 9.92 6.48 -1.45
N GLY A 291 8.92 6.37 -2.33
CA GLY A 291 8.78 7.25 -3.49
C GLY A 291 8.63 8.72 -3.08
N ALA A 292 7.75 9.00 -2.11
CA ALA A 292 7.62 10.35 -1.52
C ALA A 292 8.96 10.87 -0.98
N GLY A 293 9.72 10.03 -0.27
CA GLY A 293 11.04 10.38 0.24
C GLY A 293 12.06 10.72 -0.86
N LEU A 294 11.98 10.05 -2.02
CA LEU A 294 12.82 10.36 -3.16
C LEU A 294 12.43 11.69 -3.84
N HIS A 295 11.15 12.05 -3.84
CA HIS A 295 10.71 13.39 -4.24
C HIS A 295 11.21 14.48 -3.29
N VAL A 296 11.17 14.25 -1.97
CA VAL A 296 11.81 15.16 -0.99
C VAL A 296 13.30 15.30 -1.26
N ALA A 297 14.00 14.20 -1.57
CA ALA A 297 15.41 14.24 -1.94
C ALA A 297 15.65 15.09 -3.19
N ALA A 298 14.78 14.99 -4.20
CA ALA A 298 14.82 15.83 -5.40
C ALA A 298 14.70 17.31 -5.04
N SER A 299 13.71 17.72 -4.26
CA SER A 299 13.51 19.13 -3.86
C SER A 299 14.67 19.69 -3.04
N VAL A 300 15.29 18.86 -2.18
CA VAL A 300 16.49 19.24 -1.41
C VAL A 300 17.69 19.44 -2.31
N ILE A 301 17.86 18.60 -3.35
CA ILE A 301 18.89 18.78 -4.38
C ILE A 301 18.66 20.07 -5.13
N GLU A 302 17.41 20.37 -5.53
CA GLU A 302 17.06 21.58 -6.28
C GLU A 302 17.34 22.87 -5.51
N GLY A 303 17.47 22.80 -4.18
CA GLY A 303 17.58 23.97 -3.32
C GLY A 303 16.25 24.68 -3.09
N HIS A 304 15.13 24.05 -3.47
CA HIS A 304 13.78 24.57 -3.26
C HIS A 304 13.16 24.12 -1.92
N ALA A 305 13.85 23.27 -1.16
CA ALA A 305 13.34 22.77 0.11
C ALA A 305 13.75 23.62 1.31
N GLU A 306 12.82 23.84 2.24
CA GLU A 306 13.13 24.43 3.55
C GLU A 306 13.85 23.43 4.47
N VAL A 307 13.79 22.14 4.14
CA VAL A 307 14.43 21.06 4.87
C VAL A 307 15.81 20.69 4.31
N GLY A 308 16.67 20.12 5.16
CA GLY A 308 18.03 19.71 4.80
C GLY A 308 18.15 18.23 4.37
N VAL A 309 19.37 17.82 4.01
CA VAL A 309 19.72 16.44 3.61
C VAL A 309 19.26 15.38 4.61
N THR A 310 19.38 15.66 5.91
CA THR A 310 18.92 14.73 6.95
C THR A 310 17.43 14.42 6.83
N ALA A 311 16.59 15.41 6.53
CA ALA A 311 15.15 15.21 6.36
C ALA A 311 14.86 14.35 5.13
N ALA A 312 15.54 14.60 3.99
CA ALA A 312 15.41 13.76 2.79
C ALA A 312 15.76 12.29 3.09
N ILE A 313 16.87 12.04 3.79
CA ILE A 313 17.27 10.67 4.12
C ILE A 313 16.31 10.02 5.13
N VAL A 314 15.79 10.77 6.10
CA VAL A 314 14.73 10.29 7.01
C VAL A 314 13.48 9.90 6.22
N SER A 315 13.05 10.72 5.25
CA SER A 315 11.85 10.47 4.43
C SER A 315 11.96 9.22 3.56
N VAL A 316 13.17 8.76 3.22
CA VAL A 316 13.38 7.48 2.52
C VAL A 316 13.60 6.32 3.50
N ALA A 317 14.45 6.53 4.51
CA ALA A 317 14.89 5.48 5.43
C ALA A 317 13.77 5.01 6.37
N VAL A 318 12.90 5.91 6.84
CA VAL A 318 11.78 5.55 7.73
C VAL A 318 10.78 4.63 7.03
N PRO A 319 10.25 4.97 5.84
CA PRO A 319 9.43 4.05 5.08
C PRO A 319 10.13 2.71 4.78
N ALA A 320 11.43 2.70 4.45
CA ALA A 320 12.18 1.45 4.26
C ALA A 320 12.29 0.59 5.54
N MET A 321 12.43 1.22 6.71
CA MET A 321 12.38 0.54 8.01
C MET A 321 10.98 -0.04 8.26
N VAL A 322 9.93 0.74 8.04
CA VAL A 322 8.53 0.31 8.20
C VAL A 322 8.23 -0.87 7.29
N PHE A 323 8.63 -0.81 6.01
CA PHE A 323 8.51 -1.92 5.06
C PHE A 323 9.15 -3.19 5.60
N SER A 324 10.42 -3.10 6.00
CA SER A 324 11.21 -4.27 6.45
C SER A 324 10.62 -4.92 7.70
N VAL A 325 10.21 -4.11 8.68
CA VAL A 325 9.61 -4.59 9.93
C VAL A 325 8.20 -5.14 9.69
N ALA A 326 7.37 -4.45 8.91
CA ALA A 326 6.00 -4.88 8.63
C ALA A 326 5.99 -6.20 7.84
N LEU A 327 6.84 -6.34 6.82
CA LEU A 327 6.95 -7.56 6.03
C LEU A 327 7.46 -8.73 6.88
N PHE A 328 8.45 -8.50 7.75
CA PHE A 328 8.94 -9.52 8.68
C PHE A 328 7.87 -9.94 9.69
N ALA A 329 7.10 -8.99 10.23
CA ALA A 329 6.00 -9.27 11.14
C ALA A 329 4.90 -10.09 10.44
N LEU A 330 4.55 -9.74 9.19
CA LEU A 330 3.61 -10.50 8.38
C LEU A 330 4.10 -11.91 8.08
N ARG A 331 5.36 -12.09 7.69
CA ARG A 331 5.97 -13.42 7.50
C ARG A 331 5.91 -14.24 8.78
N THR A 332 6.27 -13.64 9.91
CA THR A 332 6.24 -14.31 11.23
C THR A 332 4.82 -14.72 11.61
N TYR A 333 3.84 -13.86 11.36
CA TYR A 333 2.43 -14.17 11.57
C TYR A 333 1.93 -15.30 10.66
N LEU A 334 2.30 -15.26 9.37
CA LEU A 334 1.93 -16.26 8.38
C LEU A 334 2.50 -17.63 8.69
N VAL A 335 3.78 -17.73 9.07
CA VAL A 335 4.45 -19.01 9.34
C VAL A 335 4.26 -19.45 10.81
N ARG A 336 3.92 -18.52 11.72
CA ARG A 336 3.87 -18.70 13.18
C ARG A 336 5.19 -19.18 13.81
N GLU A 337 6.29 -18.74 13.22
CA GLU A 337 7.64 -19.08 13.67
C GLU A 337 8.53 -17.84 13.62
N VAL A 338 9.27 -17.59 14.70
CA VAL A 338 10.31 -16.55 14.74
C VAL A 338 11.64 -17.22 14.45
N ASP A 339 12.28 -16.87 13.33
CA ASP A 339 13.62 -17.35 13.01
C ASP A 339 14.67 -16.29 13.38
N ALA A 340 15.64 -16.70 14.20
CA ALA A 340 16.67 -15.80 14.73
C ALA A 340 17.59 -15.22 13.65
N VAL A 341 17.82 -15.94 12.53
CA VAL A 341 18.64 -15.44 11.42
C VAL A 341 17.88 -14.34 10.70
N LEU A 342 16.61 -14.57 10.35
CA LEU A 342 15.76 -13.55 9.74
C LEU A 342 15.59 -12.33 10.65
N THR A 343 15.39 -12.53 11.96
CA THR A 343 15.37 -11.42 12.92
C THR A 343 16.69 -10.64 12.92
N GLY A 344 17.83 -11.33 12.89
CA GLY A 344 19.15 -10.70 12.78
C GLY A 344 19.34 -9.90 11.49
N LEU A 345 18.84 -10.40 10.35
CA LEU A 345 18.89 -9.69 9.07
C LEU A 345 18.04 -8.42 9.08
N VAL A 346 16.83 -8.47 9.64
CA VAL A 346 15.95 -7.30 9.75
C VAL A 346 16.53 -6.28 10.74
N ALA A 347 17.09 -6.74 11.86
CA ALA A 347 17.79 -5.85 12.80
C ALA A 347 19.01 -5.19 12.14
N GLY A 348 19.79 -5.93 11.37
CA GLY A 348 20.91 -5.41 10.58
C GLY A 348 20.46 -4.37 9.54
N CYS A 349 19.35 -4.63 8.83
CA CYS A 349 18.72 -3.68 7.91
C CYS A 349 18.38 -2.36 8.62
N VAL A 350 17.71 -2.42 9.79
CA VAL A 350 17.38 -1.23 10.59
C VAL A 350 18.65 -0.49 11.03
N VAL A 351 19.69 -1.20 11.48
CA VAL A 351 20.97 -0.57 11.87
C VAL A 351 21.62 0.16 10.70
N ILE A 352 21.60 -0.41 9.49
CA ILE A 352 22.13 0.23 8.28
C ILE A 352 21.34 1.51 7.96
N LEU A 353 20.00 1.45 8.03
CA LEU A 353 19.12 2.60 7.77
C LEU A 353 19.32 3.72 8.79
N VAL A 354 19.45 3.39 10.08
CA VAL A 354 19.81 4.37 11.14
C VAL A 354 21.21 4.94 10.89
N GLY A 355 22.15 4.11 10.44
CA GLY A 355 23.49 4.54 10.03
C GLY A 355 23.46 5.57 8.90
N ALA A 356 22.62 5.38 7.88
CA ALA A 356 22.43 6.35 6.80
C ALA A 356 21.92 7.71 7.31
N ILE A 357 20.97 7.71 8.25
CA ILE A 357 20.48 8.93 8.90
C ILE A 357 21.60 9.61 9.70
N GLY A 358 22.41 8.82 10.43
CA GLY A 358 23.56 9.32 11.18
C GLY A 358 24.63 9.96 10.29
N LEU A 359 24.89 9.38 9.11
CA LEU A 359 25.79 9.94 8.11
C LEU A 359 25.28 11.28 7.58
N ALA A 360 23.98 11.36 7.26
CA ALA A 360 23.35 12.60 6.81
C ALA A 360 23.45 13.69 7.89
N ALA A 361 23.18 13.34 9.15
CA ALA A 361 23.33 14.25 10.29
C ALA A 361 24.78 14.72 10.51
N ALA A 362 25.77 13.92 10.09
CA ALA A 362 27.18 14.27 10.11
C ALA A 362 27.64 15.09 8.88
N GLY A 363 26.74 15.45 7.97
CA GLY A 363 27.03 16.26 6.79
C GLY A 363 27.53 15.47 5.57
N ALA A 364 27.27 14.15 5.51
CA ALA A 364 27.62 13.36 4.34
C ALA A 364 26.75 13.74 3.12
N PRO A 365 27.27 13.59 1.88
CA PRO A 365 26.51 13.85 0.66
C PRO A 365 25.26 12.97 0.55
N ILE A 366 24.20 13.52 -0.04
CA ILE A 366 22.92 12.82 -0.21
C ILE A 366 23.06 11.52 -1.01
N GLY A 367 23.86 11.52 -2.08
CA GLY A 367 24.13 10.33 -2.90
C GLY A 367 24.76 9.20 -2.09
N LEU A 368 25.75 9.50 -1.24
CA LEU A 368 26.38 8.51 -0.36
C LEU A 368 25.36 7.94 0.65
N CYS A 369 24.55 8.81 1.25
CA CYS A 369 23.54 8.37 2.21
C CYS A 369 22.50 7.45 1.55
N LEU A 370 22.02 7.78 0.36
CA LEU A 370 21.09 6.95 -0.41
C LEU A 370 21.70 5.61 -0.80
N VAL A 371 22.98 5.57 -1.19
CA VAL A 371 23.69 4.30 -1.44
C VAL A 371 23.72 3.43 -0.19
N VAL A 372 23.94 4.01 1.00
CA VAL A 372 23.88 3.24 2.26
C VAL A 372 22.47 2.73 2.53
N VAL A 373 21.42 3.51 2.23
CA VAL A 373 20.03 3.04 2.30
C VAL A 373 19.82 1.83 1.38
N THR A 374 20.38 1.82 0.17
CA THR A 374 20.30 0.68 -0.77
C THR A 374 20.97 -0.59 -0.24
N VAL A 375 22.03 -0.46 0.55
CA VAL A 375 22.71 -1.62 1.16
C VAL A 375 21.78 -2.37 2.11
N ALA A 376 20.80 -1.70 2.73
CA ALA A 376 19.91 -2.32 3.70
C ALA A 376 19.07 -3.48 3.12
N PRO A 377 18.24 -3.29 2.07
CA PRO A 377 17.53 -4.43 1.45
C PRO A 377 18.49 -5.41 0.76
N ALA A 378 19.62 -4.96 0.21
CA ALA A 378 20.61 -5.86 -0.39
C ALA A 378 21.22 -6.84 0.64
N ALA A 379 21.50 -6.36 1.87
CA ALA A 379 21.99 -7.19 2.96
C ALA A 379 20.95 -8.24 3.38
N VAL A 380 19.66 -7.89 3.40
CA VAL A 380 18.57 -8.83 3.67
C VAL A 380 18.53 -9.93 2.60
N VAL A 381 18.57 -9.56 1.32
CA VAL A 381 18.55 -10.51 0.20
C VAL A 381 19.75 -11.45 0.24
N VAL A 382 20.97 -10.92 0.35
CA VAL A 382 22.19 -11.75 0.40
C VAL A 382 22.18 -12.66 1.63
N GLY A 383 21.77 -12.13 2.79
CA GLY A 383 21.65 -12.92 4.02
C GLY A 383 20.59 -14.03 3.90
N TYR A 384 19.47 -13.74 3.24
CA TYR A 384 18.43 -14.72 2.98
C TYR A 384 18.93 -15.83 2.06
N GLU A 385 19.53 -15.50 0.92
CA GLU A 385 20.03 -16.51 -0.04
C GLU A 385 21.14 -17.40 0.57
N THR A 386 22.01 -16.81 1.40
CA THR A 386 23.14 -17.55 1.98
C THR A 386 22.76 -18.38 3.20
N LEU A 387 21.88 -17.88 4.07
CA LEU A 387 21.60 -18.47 5.38
C LEU A 387 20.11 -18.76 5.63
N GLY A 388 19.21 -18.00 5.00
CA GLY A 388 17.77 -18.01 5.27
C GLY A 388 16.96 -18.98 4.42
N TYR A 389 17.28 -19.18 3.14
CA TYR A 389 16.45 -19.90 2.17
C TYR A 389 16.05 -21.31 2.65
N ARG A 390 17.02 -22.10 3.12
CA ARG A 390 16.75 -23.47 3.61
C ARG A 390 15.89 -23.47 4.88
N ARG A 391 16.03 -22.44 5.71
CA ARG A 391 15.25 -22.28 6.95
C ARG A 391 13.82 -21.88 6.63
N GLU A 392 13.63 -20.97 5.68
CA GLU A 392 12.30 -20.58 5.21
C GLU A 392 11.57 -21.77 4.59
N ALA A 393 12.22 -22.49 3.69
CA ALA A 393 11.64 -23.69 3.08
C ALA A 393 11.20 -24.71 4.14
N ALA A 394 12.03 -24.97 5.15
CA ALA A 394 11.68 -25.88 6.25
C ALA A 394 10.55 -25.33 7.15
N ALA A 395 10.50 -24.01 7.36
CA ALA A 395 9.45 -23.38 8.16
C ALA A 395 8.10 -23.39 7.43
N VAL A 396 8.10 -23.18 6.12
CA VAL A 396 6.93 -23.31 5.24
C VAL A 396 6.46 -24.76 5.23
N GLU A 397 7.35 -25.74 5.07
CA GLU A 397 7.00 -27.15 5.13
C GLU A 397 6.34 -27.52 6.47
N ARG A 398 6.88 -27.05 7.60
CA ARG A 398 6.25 -27.22 8.92
C ARG A 398 4.88 -26.54 9.03
N ALA A 399 4.74 -25.35 8.45
CA ALA A 399 3.47 -24.65 8.44
C ALA A 399 2.44 -25.36 7.53
N LEU A 400 2.88 -26.06 6.50
CA LEU A 400 2.04 -26.81 5.56
C LEU A 400 1.74 -28.25 5.98
N ALA A 401 2.50 -28.80 6.93
CA ALA A 401 2.20 -30.07 7.61
C ALA A 401 0.89 -29.99 8.42
#